data_AF-A0A1F8XJI8-F1
#
_entry.id   AF-A0A1F8XJI8-F1
#
_cell.length_a   1.000
_cell.length_b   1.000
_cell.length_c   1.000
_cell.angle_alpha   90.00
_cell.angle_beta   90.00
_cell.angle_gamma   90.00
#
_symmetry.space_group_name_H-M   'P 1'
#
loop_
_entity.id
_entity.type
_entity.pdbx_description
1 polymer ?
#
loop_
_entity_poly.entity_id
_entity_poly.type
_entity_poly.pdbx_seq_one_letter_code
_entity_poly.pdbx_strand_id
1 'polypeptide(L)'
;MGFGTLWRSAEERWAGERGLLYGHLHIHLLFPTLVVTGKDGREYTVIRNGRLTALADPEVRALAARFGDPDELLKEDWIPQIPGITGPGSYEDYARDPAAWIYHDGSRRP
;
A
#
# COMPACT_ATOMS: atom_id res chain seq x y z
N MET A 1 -5.61 -10.63 12.12
CA MET A 1 -4.50 -10.39 11.18
C MET A 1 -4.11 -11.74 10.60
N GLY A 2 -4.32 -11.97 9.30
CA GLY A 2 -3.92 -13.23 8.67
C GLY A 2 -2.40 -13.32 8.62
N PHE A 3 -1.84 -14.47 9.01
CA PHE A 3 -0.42 -14.72 8.84
C PHE A 3 -0.17 -14.87 7.34
N GLY A 4 0.48 -13.88 6.72
CA GLY A 4 0.99 -14.00 5.37
C GLY A 4 2.03 -15.12 5.27
N THR A 5 2.75 -15.20 4.15
CA THR A 5 3.84 -16.14 3.98
C THR A 5 4.90 -15.92 5.07
N LEU A 6 5.07 -16.90 5.97
CA LEU A 6 6.16 -16.94 6.94
C LEU A 6 7.40 -17.48 6.25
N TRP A 7 8.14 -16.63 5.54
CA TRP A 7 9.45 -16.96 5.02
C TRP A 7 10.49 -16.49 6.03
N ARG A 8 11.38 -17.40 6.49
CA ARG A 8 12.56 -17.00 7.27
C ARG A 8 13.79 -16.97 6.38
N SER A 9 14.36 -15.79 6.20
CA SER A 9 15.63 -15.65 5.49
C SER A 9 16.78 -16.33 6.27
N ALA A 10 17.95 -16.47 5.64
CA ALA A 10 19.12 -17.05 6.33
C ALA A 10 19.58 -16.16 7.50
N GLU A 11 19.43 -14.84 7.34
CA GLU A 11 19.77 -13.81 8.31
C GLU A 11 18.86 -13.87 9.54
N GLU A 12 17.55 -14.08 9.34
CA GLU A 12 16.58 -14.24 10.43
C GLU A 12 16.82 -15.51 11.25
N ARG A 13 17.28 -16.61 10.61
CA ARG A 13 17.75 -17.80 11.33
C ARG A 13 19.00 -17.52 12.15
N TRP A 14 20.02 -16.93 11.53
CA TRP A 14 21.28 -16.58 12.20
C TRP A 14 21.07 -15.67 13.42
N ALA A 15 20.17 -14.69 13.31
CA ALA A 15 19.83 -13.76 14.39
C ALA A 15 19.04 -14.46 15.50
N GLY A 16 18.07 -15.31 15.14
CA GLY A 16 17.30 -16.10 16.11
C GLY A 16 18.17 -17.03 16.95
N GLU A 17 19.15 -17.69 16.33
CA GLU A 17 20.15 -18.53 17.04
C GLU A 17 21.01 -17.74 18.04
N ARG A 18 21.11 -16.42 17.87
CA ARG A 18 21.93 -15.52 18.70
C ARG A 18 21.11 -14.65 19.64
N GLY A 19 19.80 -14.87 19.72
CA GLY A 19 18.90 -14.09 20.57
C GLY A 19 18.81 -12.61 20.16
N LEU A 20 19.08 -12.29 18.89
CA LEU A 20 19.00 -10.93 18.37
C LEU A 20 17.59 -10.64 17.85
N LEU A 21 17.04 -9.48 18.22
CA LEU A 21 15.75 -9.02 17.70
C LEU A 21 15.92 -8.52 16.27
N TYR A 22 15.70 -9.42 15.31
CA TYR A 22 15.78 -9.14 13.88
C TYR A 22 14.74 -9.99 13.14
N GLY A 23 13.97 -9.34 12.29
CA GLY A 23 12.95 -9.99 11.48
C GLY A 23 12.16 -8.97 10.68
N HIS A 24 11.65 -9.41 9.54
CA HIS A 24 10.84 -8.59 8.64
C HIS A 24 9.49 -9.27 8.39
N LEU A 25 8.40 -8.57 8.71
CA LEU A 25 7.04 -9.08 8.50
C LEU A 25 6.42 -8.39 7.29
N HIS A 26 6.09 -9.17 6.26
CA HIS A 26 5.26 -8.71 5.15
C HIS A 26 3.77 -8.90 5.47
N ILE A 27 3.00 -7.82 5.33
CA ILE A 27 1.54 -7.86 5.30
C ILE A 27 1.11 -7.12 4.02
N HIS A 28 0.44 -7.83 3.11
CA HIS A 28 -0.11 -7.25 1.89
C HIS A 28 -1.54 -6.79 2.16
N LEU A 29 -1.76 -5.47 2.18
CA LEU A 29 -3.07 -4.85 2.32
C LEU A 29 -3.29 -3.94 1.12
N LEU A 30 -4.44 -4.04 0.45
CA LEU A 30 -4.73 -3.23 -0.74
C LEU A 30 -5.10 -1.78 -0.36
N PHE A 31 -5.89 -1.57 0.69
CA PHE A 31 -6.38 -0.25 1.10
C PHE A 31 -6.21 0.03 2.61
N PRO A 32 -5.01 -0.16 3.19
CA PRO A 32 -4.83 0.07 4.62
C PRO A 32 -5.03 1.53 5.01
N THR A 33 -5.52 1.75 6.22
CA THR A 33 -5.30 3.01 6.95
C THR A 33 -4.34 2.71 8.09
N LEU A 34 -3.18 3.37 8.08
CA LEU A 34 -2.14 3.22 9.08
C LEU A 34 -1.98 4.52 9.87
N VAL A 35 -2.24 4.42 11.17
CA VAL A 35 -1.98 5.48 12.14
C VAL A 35 -0.82 5.04 13.02
N VAL A 36 0.18 5.92 13.15
CA VAL A 36 1.34 5.69 14.00
C VAL A 36 1.32 6.71 15.14
N THR A 37 1.54 6.26 16.37
CA THR A 37 1.72 7.13 17.53
C THR A 37 3.19 7.47 17.68
N GLY A 38 3.52 8.76 17.63
CA GLY A 38 4.85 9.27 17.90
C GLY A 38 5.25 9.11 19.36
N LYS A 39 6.55 9.27 19.65
CA LYS A 39 7.07 9.24 21.02
C LYS A 39 6.49 10.34 21.91
N ASP A 40 6.01 11.42 21.30
CA ASP A 40 5.30 12.54 21.90
C ASP A 40 3.81 12.23 22.18
N GLY A 41 3.34 11.02 21.84
CA GLY A 41 1.95 10.61 21.97
C GLY A 41 1.03 11.12 20.84
N ARG A 42 1.56 11.88 19.87
CA ARG A 42 0.76 12.38 18.75
C ARG A 42 0.50 11.28 17.74
N GLU A 43 -0.71 11.24 17.20
CA GLU A 43 -1.06 10.33 16.11
C GLU A 43 -0.78 10.95 14.74
N TYR A 44 -0.22 10.15 13.85
CA TYR A 44 0.10 10.50 12.47
C TYR A 44 -0.58 9.49 11.55
N THR A 45 -1.52 9.95 10.71
CA THR A 45 -2.04 9.12 9.62
C THR A 45 -1.01 9.05 8.51
N VAL A 46 -0.29 7.94 8.43
CA VAL A 46 0.77 7.73 7.42
C VAL A 46 0.15 7.24 6.10
N ILE A 47 -0.79 6.32 6.18
CA ILE A 47 -1.52 5.80 5.02
C ILE A 47 -3.02 5.97 5.29
N ARG A 48 -3.76 6.45 4.30
CA ARG A 48 -5.22 6.59 4.36
C ARG A 48 -5.84 5.93 3.14
N ASN A 49 -6.65 4.89 3.37
CA ASN A 49 -7.35 4.13 2.32
C ASN A 49 -6.41 3.66 1.19
N GLY A 50 -5.22 3.18 1.54
CA GLY A 50 -4.19 2.73 0.59
C GLY A 50 -3.25 3.82 0.07
N ARG A 51 -3.55 5.10 0.30
CA ARG A 51 -2.73 6.21 -0.19
C ARG A 51 -1.75 6.74 0.85
N LEU A 52 -0.49 6.94 0.46
CA LEU A 52 0.51 7.61 1.31
C LEU A 52 0.15 9.10 1.46
N THR A 53 -0.12 9.55 2.69
CA THR A 53 -0.61 10.92 2.94
C THR A 53 0.41 11.99 2.58
N ALA A 54 1.71 11.67 2.67
CA ALA A 54 2.80 12.56 2.27
C ALA A 54 2.74 13.00 0.79
N LEU A 55 2.15 12.20 -0.10
CA LEU A 55 2.03 12.55 -1.53
C LEU A 55 1.03 13.71 -1.78
N ALA A 56 0.17 13.99 -0.81
CA ALA A 56 -0.77 15.10 -0.84
C ALA A 56 -0.33 16.29 0.03
N ASP A 57 0.80 16.18 0.74
CA ASP A 57 1.27 17.23 1.64
C ASP A 57 1.71 18.48 0.84
N PRO A 58 1.26 19.69 1.21
CA PRO A 58 1.60 20.91 0.46
C PRO A 58 3.10 21.20 0.37
N GLU A 59 3.88 20.90 1.42
CA GLU A 59 5.32 21.14 1.43
C GLU A 59 6.04 20.12 0.54
N VAL A 60 5.61 18.85 0.59
CA VAL A 60 6.13 17.80 -0.32
C VAL A 60 5.81 18.14 -1.78
N ARG A 61 4.58 18.58 -2.07
CA ARG A 61 4.17 18.99 -3.43
C ARG A 61 4.94 20.23 -3.90
N ALA A 62 5.15 21.21 -3.03
CA ALA A 62 5.95 22.39 -3.34
C ALA A 62 7.42 22.03 -3.61
N LEU A 63 7.97 21.06 -2.89
CA LEU A 63 9.30 20.53 -3.17
C LEU A 63 9.35 19.82 -4.52
N ALA A 64 8.38 18.95 -4.83
CA ALA A 64 8.30 18.24 -6.11
C ALA A 64 8.19 19.20 -7.30
N ALA A 65 7.46 20.31 -7.15
CA ALA A 65 7.28 21.34 -8.18
C ALA A 65 8.60 21.96 -8.65
N ARG A 66 9.67 21.87 -7.85
CA ARG A 66 11.01 22.35 -8.22
C ARG A 66 11.71 21.42 -9.23
N PHE A 67 11.21 20.20 -9.40
CA PHE A 67 11.81 19.14 -10.21
C PHE A 67 10.93 18.68 -11.38
N GLY A 68 9.68 19.11 -11.46
CA GLY A 68 8.73 18.74 -12.51
C GLY A 68 7.29 18.97 -12.10
N ASP A 69 6.35 18.41 -12.86
CA ASP A 69 4.93 18.42 -12.50
C ASP A 69 4.70 17.53 -11.26
N PRO A 70 4.24 18.09 -10.12
CA PRO A 70 3.95 17.31 -8.92
C PRO A 70 2.93 16.20 -9.14
N ASP A 71 2.00 16.36 -10.08
CA ASP A 71 0.97 15.36 -10.34
C ASP A 71 1.53 14.14 -11.05
N GLU A 72 2.55 14.32 -11.89
CA GLU A 72 3.27 13.21 -12.52
C GLU A 72 4.30 12.59 -11.58
N LEU A 73 5.03 13.40 -10.80
CA LEU A 73 6.10 12.93 -9.92
C LEU A 73 5.59 12.17 -8.69
N LEU A 74 4.40 12.52 -8.20
CA LEU A 74 3.82 11.96 -6.98
C LEU A 74 2.65 11.00 -7.26
N LYS A 75 2.45 10.60 -8.53
CA LYS A 75 1.44 9.61 -8.87
C LYS A 75 1.84 8.23 -8.34
N GLU A 76 0.83 7.48 -7.92
CA GLU A 76 1.00 6.06 -7.60
C GLU A 76 1.01 5.28 -8.91
N ASP A 77 2.09 4.53 -9.15
CA ASP A 77 2.30 3.81 -10.41
C ASP A 77 1.38 2.59 -10.57
N TRP A 78 0.94 2.02 -9.44
CA TRP A 78 0.05 0.88 -9.42
C TRP A 78 -1.06 1.06 -8.38
N ILE A 79 -2.30 1.17 -8.88
CA ILE A 79 -3.53 1.15 -8.07
C ILE A 79 -4.39 -0.01 -8.62
N PRO A 80 -4.72 -1.03 -7.81
CA PRO A 80 -5.53 -2.15 -8.27
C PRO A 80 -6.87 -1.61 -8.74
N GLN A 81 -7.32 -1.99 -9.95
CA GLN A 81 -8.59 -1.54 -10.50
C GLN A 81 -9.72 -2.43 -9.97
N ILE A 82 -10.36 -1.96 -8.90
CA ILE A 82 -11.46 -2.66 -8.24
C ILE A 82 -12.75 -1.85 -8.46
N PRO A 83 -13.70 -2.40 -9.23
CA PRO A 83 -15.02 -1.80 -9.43
C PRO A 83 -15.68 -1.34 -8.13
N GLY A 84 -16.18 -0.11 -8.13
CA GLY A 84 -16.87 0.48 -6.97
C GLY A 84 -15.95 0.91 -5.82
N ILE A 85 -14.62 0.72 -5.94
CA ILE A 85 -13.63 1.20 -4.96
C ILE A 85 -12.65 2.17 -5.60
N THR A 86 -11.84 1.70 -6.55
CA THR A 86 -10.78 2.47 -7.21
C THR A 86 -11.06 2.71 -8.69
N GLY A 87 -12.09 2.06 -9.24
CA GLY A 87 -12.53 2.23 -10.62
C GLY A 87 -14.06 2.26 -10.76
N PRO A 88 -14.56 2.58 -11.96
CA PRO A 88 -16.00 2.58 -12.25
C PRO A 88 -16.61 1.18 -12.10
N GLY A 89 -17.92 1.11 -11.87
CA GLY A 89 -18.67 -0.13 -11.66
C GLY A 89 -19.13 -0.32 -10.21
N SER A 90 -19.46 -1.55 -9.82
CA SER A 90 -19.91 -1.87 -8.46
C SER A 90 -19.05 -2.97 -7.82
N TYR A 91 -18.91 -2.92 -6.50
CA TYR A 91 -18.12 -3.92 -5.77
C TYR A 91 -18.70 -5.33 -5.91
N GLU A 92 -20.02 -5.47 -6.11
CA GLU A 92 -20.69 -6.75 -6.35
C GLU A 92 -20.16 -7.45 -7.61
N ASP A 93 -19.79 -6.70 -8.65
CA ASP A 93 -19.20 -7.27 -9.86
C ASP A 93 -17.77 -7.77 -9.64
N TYR A 94 -16.99 -7.07 -8.81
CA TYR A 94 -15.69 -7.56 -8.35
C TYR A 94 -15.83 -8.79 -7.47
N ALA A 95 -16.75 -8.77 -6.50
CA ALA A 95 -16.93 -9.82 -5.51
C ALA A 95 -17.40 -11.15 -6.14
N ARG A 96 -18.12 -11.10 -7.26
CA ARG A 96 -18.59 -12.29 -7.98
C ARG A 96 -17.46 -13.09 -8.62
N ASP A 97 -16.44 -12.43 -9.14
CA ASP A 97 -15.28 -13.05 -9.80
C ASP A 97 -14.04 -12.15 -9.69
N PRO A 98 -13.38 -12.08 -8.51
CA PRO A 98 -12.24 -11.20 -8.30
C PRO A 98 -11.01 -11.65 -9.10
N ALA A 99 -10.91 -12.94 -9.43
CA ALA A 99 -9.81 -13.48 -10.22
C ALA A 99 -9.81 -12.88 -11.63
N ALA A 100 -10.99 -12.65 -12.23
CA ALA A 100 -11.06 -11.99 -13.53
C ALA A 100 -10.45 -10.58 -13.53
N TRP A 101 -10.55 -9.83 -12.42
CA TRP A 101 -9.99 -8.49 -12.29
C TRP A 101 -8.49 -8.48 -11.95
N ILE A 102 -7.98 -9.60 -11.41
CA ILE A 102 -6.56 -9.76 -11.07
C ILE A 102 -5.76 -10.29 -12.26
N TYR A 103 -6.32 -11.25 -13.02
CA TYR A 103 -5.60 -11.98 -14.07
C TYR A 103 -5.93 -11.56 -15.49
N HIS A 104 -7.02 -10.81 -15.71
CA HIS A 104 -7.27 -10.15 -16.99
C HIS A 104 -7.00 -8.66 -16.81
N ASP A 105 -6.25 -8.07 -17.74
CA ASP A 105 -6.14 -6.62 -17.75
C ASP A 105 -7.56 -6.02 -17.86
N GLY A 106 -7.85 -5.03 -17.02
CA GLY A 106 -9.15 -4.36 -17.01
C GLY A 106 -9.44 -3.55 -18.29
N SER A 107 -8.53 -3.55 -19.27
CA SER A 107 -8.70 -2.87 -20.57
C SER A 107 -9.37 -3.76 -21.64
N ARG A 108 -9.69 -5.02 -21.30
CA ARG A 108 -10.21 -6.00 -22.26
C ARG A 108 -11.62 -6.50 -21.94
N ARG A 109 -12.59 -5.62 -21.70
CA ARG A 109 -14.04 -5.93 -21.82
C ARG A 109 -14.81 -4.71 -22.36
N PRO A 110 -15.87 -4.94 -23.18
CA PRO A 110 -16.61 -3.90 -23.91
C PRO A 110 -17.37 -2.92 -23.00
#